data_AF-A0A660QPF2-F1
#
_entry.id   AF-A0A660QPF2-F1
#
_cell.length_a   1.000
_cell.length_b   1.000
_cell.length_c   1.000
_cell.angle_alpha   90.00
_cell.angle_beta   90.00
_cell.angle_gamma   90.00
#
_symmetry.space_group_name_H-M   'P 1'
#
loop_
_entity.id
_entity.type
_entity.pdbx_description
1 polymer ?
#
loop_
_entity_poly.entity_id
_entity_poly.type
_entity_poly.pdbx_seq_one_letter_code
_entity_poly.pdbx_strand_id
1 'polypeptide(L)'
;MMDKKSNQKMDFEEKYLTRTQLILRAFFKHRLGVIALVVLVLLYTLALFADFFAPYDPIDQSLKHTYCPPTEVHRTYKEEKAKAYVLPIISFV
;
A
#
# COMPACT_ATOMS: atom_id res chain seq x y z
N MET A 1 40.28 13.55 -37.01
CA MET A 1 39.40 14.74 -36.96
C MET A 1 37.97 14.28 -37.12
N MET A 2 37.27 13.99 -36.01
CA MET A 2 35.86 13.63 -36.01
C MET A 2 35.22 14.18 -34.71
N ASP A 3 33.99 14.68 -34.81
CA ASP A 3 33.01 14.81 -33.72
C ASP A 3 33.03 15.97 -32.70
N LYS A 4 33.56 17.16 -33.03
CA LYS A 4 33.17 18.38 -32.25
C LYS A 4 31.76 18.89 -32.58
N LYS A 5 31.25 18.65 -33.80
CA LYS A 5 29.94 19.14 -34.25
C LYS A 5 28.78 18.37 -33.62
N SER A 6 28.91 17.08 -33.35
CA SER A 6 27.87 16.29 -32.68
C SER A 6 27.75 16.69 -31.21
N ASN A 7 28.88 16.87 -30.51
CA ASN A 7 28.87 17.36 -29.13
C ASN A 7 28.24 18.75 -29.01
N GLN A 8 28.63 19.70 -29.87
CA GLN A 8 28.01 21.04 -29.84
C GLN A 8 26.52 21.04 -30.18
N LYS A 9 26.05 20.17 -31.09
CA LYS A 9 24.61 20.05 -31.38
C LYS A 9 23.83 19.52 -30.17
N MET A 10 24.39 18.52 -29.48
CA MET A 10 23.82 17.98 -28.24
C MET A 10 23.78 19.04 -27.13
N ASP A 11 24.86 19.79 -26.95
CA ASP A 11 24.99 20.85 -25.93
C ASP A 11 24.03 22.03 -26.18
N PHE A 12 23.80 22.39 -27.45
CA PHE A 12 22.86 23.43 -27.84
C PHE A 12 21.41 22.96 -27.65
N GLU A 13 21.05 21.76 -28.12
CA GLU A 13 19.72 21.16 -27.91
C GLU A 13 19.35 21.08 -26.41
N GLU A 14 20.26 20.61 -25.55
CA GLU A 14 19.99 20.52 -24.11
C GLU A 14 19.75 21.89 -23.44
N LYS A 15 20.28 22.97 -24.02
CA LYS A 15 20.22 24.33 -23.46
C LYS A 15 18.92 25.08 -23.77
N TYR A 16 18.05 24.54 -24.63
CA TYR A 16 16.74 25.14 -24.96
C TYR A 16 15.57 24.51 -24.20
N LEU A 17 15.77 23.41 -23.47
CA LEU A 17 14.69 22.82 -22.69
C LEU A 17 14.28 23.75 -21.54
N THR A 18 12.96 23.83 -21.33
CA THR A 18 12.40 24.61 -20.23
C THR A 18 12.95 24.08 -18.91
N ARG A 19 13.22 24.96 -17.93
CA ARG A 19 13.79 24.59 -16.63
C ARG A 19 13.10 23.38 -15.97
N THR A 20 11.78 23.26 -16.11
CA THR A 20 10.98 22.13 -15.63
C THR A 20 11.33 20.80 -16.30
N GLN A 21 11.62 20.81 -17.59
CA GLN A 21 12.01 19.61 -18.34
C GLN A 21 13.40 19.10 -17.91
N LEU A 22 14.34 20.02 -17.65
CA LEU A 22 15.65 19.69 -17.07
C LEU A 22 15.50 19.05 -15.68
N ILE A 23 14.65 19.62 -14.83
CA ILE A 23 14.38 19.09 -13.48
C ILE A 23 13.74 17.71 -13.55
N LEU A 24 12.73 17.49 -14.39
CA LEU A 24 12.08 16.19 -14.56
C LEU A 24 13.07 15.13 -15.05
N ARG A 25 13.90 15.46 -16.05
CA ARG A 25 14.92 14.54 -16.58
C ARG A 25 15.96 14.16 -15.52
N ALA A 26 16.40 15.12 -14.72
CA ALA A 26 17.29 14.87 -13.59
C ALA A 26 16.60 14.00 -12.51
N PHE A 27 15.33 14.28 -12.20
CA PHE A 27 14.55 13.52 -11.21
C PHE A 27 14.37 12.05 -11.62
N PHE A 28 13.98 11.77 -12.86
CA PHE A 28 13.84 10.41 -13.38
C PHE A 28 15.16 9.65 -13.52
N LYS A 29 16.32 10.33 -13.50
CA LYS A 29 17.64 9.69 -13.48
C LYS A 29 17.96 9.05 -12.12
N HIS A 30 17.36 9.54 -11.03
CA HIS A 30 17.60 9.02 -9.69
C HIS A 30 16.74 7.79 -9.41
N ARG A 31 17.38 6.60 -9.37
CA ARG A 31 16.71 5.32 -9.07
C ARG A 31 15.91 5.34 -7.76
N LEU A 32 16.44 5.99 -6.72
CA LEU A 32 15.76 6.16 -5.43
C LEU A 32 14.49 7.01 -5.54
N GLY A 33 14.55 8.12 -6.28
CA GLY A 33 13.40 9.01 -6.48
C GLY A 33 12.27 8.34 -7.27
N VAL A 34 12.63 7.55 -8.28
CA VAL A 34 11.66 6.77 -9.06
C VAL A 34 10.98 5.70 -8.21
N ILE A 35 11.73 4.98 -7.36
CA ILE A 35 11.15 3.98 -6.44
C ILE A 35 10.15 4.65 -5.48
N ALA A 36 10.53 5.78 -4.87
CA ALA A 36 9.64 6.51 -3.97
C ALA A 36 8.37 6.97 -4.70
N LEU A 37 8.48 7.46 -5.93
CA LEU A 37 7.32 7.85 -6.75
C LEU A 37 6.41 6.66 -7.05
N VAL A 38 6.97 5.50 -7.40
CA VAL A 38 6.19 4.27 -7.64
C VAL A 38 5.44 3.84 -6.39
N VAL A 39 6.12 3.81 -5.23
CA VAL A 39 5.49 3.45 -3.95
C VAL A 39 4.37 4.43 -3.58
N LEU A 40 4.60 5.73 -3.79
CA LEU A 40 3.60 6.77 -3.56
C LEU A 40 2.36 6.55 -4.43
N VAL A 41 2.54 6.34 -5.73
CA VAL A 41 1.43 6.09 -6.67
C VAL A 41 0.67 4.83 -6.28
N LEU A 42 1.37 3.76 -5.89
CA LEU A 42 0.74 2.51 -5.45
C LEU A 42 -0.11 2.71 -4.19
N LEU A 43 0.42 3.41 -3.18
CA LEU A 43 -0.34 3.74 -1.96
C LEU A 43 -1.58 4.61 -2.25
N TYR A 44 -1.45 5.63 -3.10
CA TYR A 44 -2.59 6.46 -3.49
C TYR A 44 -3.64 5.67 -4.26
N THR A 45 -3.21 4.72 -5.11
CA THR A 45 -4.14 3.84 -5.82
C THR A 45 -4.90 2.96 -4.83
N LEU A 46 -4.21 2.34 -3.87
CA LEU A 46 -4.87 1.56 -2.81
C LEU A 46 -5.84 2.41 -1.98
N ALA A 47 -5.49 3.67 -1.68
CA ALA A 47 -6.36 4.58 -0.94
C ALA A 47 -7.58 5.02 -1.75
N LEU A 48 -7.45 5.27 -3.05
CA LEU A 48 -8.59 5.57 -3.94
C LEU A 48 -9.56 4.40 -4.08
N PHE A 49 -9.03 3.17 -4.07
CA PHE A 49 -9.82 1.95 -4.09
C PHE A 49 -10.00 1.35 -2.69
N ALA A 50 -9.94 2.17 -1.63
CA ALA A 50 -10.02 1.69 -0.25
C ALA A 50 -11.30 0.89 0.01
N ASP A 51 -12.46 1.33 -0.49
CA ASP A 51 -13.73 0.62 -0.31
C ASP A 51 -13.74 -0.78 -0.93
N PHE A 52 -12.87 -1.05 -1.90
CA PHE A 52 -12.72 -2.40 -2.48
C PHE A 52 -11.73 -3.26 -1.70
N PHE A 53 -10.64 -2.68 -1.21
CA PHE A 53 -9.58 -3.41 -0.51
C PHE A 53 -9.83 -3.57 0.99
N ALA A 54 -10.56 -2.64 1.62
CA ALA A 54 -10.86 -2.62 3.04
C ALA A 54 -12.38 -2.85 3.23
N PRO A 55 -12.82 -4.08 3.55
CA PRO A 55 -14.23 -4.36 3.85
C PRO A 55 -14.69 -3.79 5.20
N TYR A 56 -13.75 -3.31 6.02
CA TYR A 56 -14.02 -2.73 7.33
C TYR A 56 -13.57 -1.27 7.36
N ASP A 57 -14.46 -0.37 7.76
CA ASP A 57 -14.12 1.04 7.97
C ASP A 57 -13.25 1.17 9.25
N PRO A 58 -12.07 1.81 9.20
CA PRO A 58 -11.27 2.08 10.39
C PRO A 58 -11.96 2.97 11.44
N ILE A 59 -13.01 3.70 11.05
CA ILE A 59 -13.85 4.52 11.94
C ILE A 59 -14.86 3.64 12.70
N ASP A 60 -15.28 2.51 12.12
CA ASP A 60 -16.17 1.54 12.76
C ASP A 60 -15.40 0.71 13.79
N GLN A 61 -15.11 1.35 14.92
CA GLN A 61 -14.53 0.68 16.07
C GLN A 61 -15.59 -0.17 16.75
N SER A 62 -15.35 -1.48 16.74
CA SER A 62 -16.11 -2.46 17.52
C SER A 62 -15.79 -2.34 19.02
N LEU A 63 -16.07 -1.18 19.63
CA LEU A 63 -15.87 -0.91 21.06
C LEU A 63 -16.62 -1.93 21.94
N LYS A 64 -17.70 -2.50 21.40
CA LYS A 64 -18.53 -3.52 22.06
C LYS A 64 -17.82 -4.88 22.21
N HIS A 65 -16.76 -5.13 21.44
CA HIS A 65 -16.00 -6.39 21.46
C HIS A 65 -14.60 -6.26 22.09
N THR A 66 -14.17 -5.05 22.49
CA THR A 66 -12.87 -4.80 23.13
C THR A 66 -12.66 -5.62 24.40
N TYR A 67 -13.73 -5.88 25.15
CA TYR A 67 -13.68 -6.63 26.42
C TYR A 67 -14.27 -8.04 26.30
N CYS A 68 -14.28 -8.64 25.09
CA CYS A 68 -14.72 -10.02 24.96
C CYS A 68 -13.75 -10.94 25.74
N PRO A 69 -14.23 -11.74 26.70
CA PRO A 69 -13.38 -12.73 27.36
C PRO A 69 -12.86 -13.74 26.31
N PRO A 70 -11.67 -14.31 26.51
CA PRO A 70 -11.12 -15.33 25.61
C PRO A 70 -12.11 -16.51 25.51
N THR A 71 -12.47 -16.90 24.28
CA THR A 71 -13.44 -17.99 24.10
C THR A 71 -12.84 -19.32 24.53
N GLU A 72 -13.49 -20.00 25.47
CA GLU A 72 -13.01 -21.26 26.00
C GLU A 72 -13.14 -22.40 24.97
N VAL A 73 -12.05 -23.16 24.78
CA VAL A 73 -12.01 -24.31 23.89
C VAL A 73 -12.54 -25.53 24.63
N HIS A 74 -13.67 -26.05 24.16
CA HIS A 74 -14.30 -27.23 24.75
C HIS A 74 -13.87 -28.49 23.98
N ARG A 75 -13.66 -29.59 24.69
CA ARG A 75 -13.25 -30.89 24.10
C ARG A 75 -14.29 -32.00 24.29
N THR A 76 -15.43 -31.69 24.90
CA THR A 76 -16.44 -32.67 25.30
C THR A 76 -17.84 -32.11 25.06
N TYR A 77 -18.46 -32.48 23.94
CA TYR A 77 -19.80 -32.03 23.60
C TYR A 77 -20.80 -33.12 23.96
N LYS A 78 -21.78 -32.80 24.82
CA LYS A 78 -22.91 -33.69 25.12
C LYS A 78 -22.46 -35.12 25.50
N GLU A 79 -21.47 -35.18 26.38
CA GLU A 79 -20.90 -36.41 26.96
C GLU A 79 -20.09 -37.31 26.00
N GLU A 80 -19.94 -36.94 24.73
CA GLU A 80 -19.05 -37.61 23.77
C GLU A 80 -17.74 -36.83 23.58
N LYS A 81 -16.63 -37.57 23.40
CA LYS A 81 -15.31 -36.97 23.12
C LYS A 81 -15.32 -36.39 21.70
N ALA A 82 -15.39 -35.06 21.61
CA ALA A 82 -15.33 -34.36 20.35
C ALA A 82 -13.93 -33.76 20.11
N LYS A 83 -13.61 -33.49 18.84
CA LYS A 83 -12.43 -32.67 18.52
C LYS A 83 -12.62 -31.27 19.11
N ALA A 84 -11.53 -30.60 19.47
CA ALA A 84 -11.58 -29.26 20.05
C ALA A 84 -12.53 -28.35 19.24
N TYR A 85 -13.63 -27.94 19.88
CA TYR A 85 -14.66 -27.11 19.28
C TYR A 85 -14.87 -25.87 20.13
N VAL A 86 -15.21 -24.78 19.45
CA VAL A 86 -15.49 -23.49 20.07
C VAL A 86 -16.97 -23.23 19.85
N LEU A 87 -17.71 -22.99 20.94
CA LEU A 87 -19.12 -22.66 20.84
C LEU A 87 -19.24 -21.22 20.33
N PRO A 88 -20.12 -20.94 19.34
CA PRO A 88 -20.38 -19.59 18.91
C PRO A 88 -21.00 -18.82 20.08
N ILE A 89 -20.32 -17.79 20.56
CA ILE A 89 -20.90 -16.87 21.52
C ILE A 89 -21.84 -15.96 20.72
N ILE A 90 -23.14 -16.01 21.00
CA ILE A 90 -24.09 -15.06 20.44
C ILE A 90 -23.89 -13.75 21.21
N SER A 91 -23.06 -12.87 20.67
CA SER A 91 -22.98 -11.50 21.14
C SER A 91 -24.27 -10.78 20.72
N PHE A 92 -25.28 -10.78 21.58
CA PHE A 92 -26.44 -9.93 21.37
C PHE A 92 -25.98 -8.47 21.44
N VAL A 93 -26.05 -7.79 20.29
CA VAL A 93 -26.04 -6.34 20.17
C VAL A 93 -27.20 -5.78 20.97
#